data_AF-A0A7K4HB26-F1
#
_entry.id   AF-A0A7K4HB26-F1
#
_cell.length_a   1.000
_cell.length_b   1.000
_cell.length_c   1.000
_cell.angle_alpha   90.00
_cell.angle_beta   90.00
_cell.angle_gamma   90.00
#
_symmetry.space_group_name_H-M   'P 1'
#
loop_
_entity.id
_entity.type
_entity.pdbx_description
1 polymer ?
#
loop_
_entity_poly.entity_id
_entity_poly.type
_entity_poly.pdbx_seq_one_letter_code
_entity_poly.pdbx_strand_id
1 'polypeptide(L)'
;MILYIWKIIELPYISTSDLAYKISFELFLFSPNDAKKFIKKAIHNGFLIVGDNNKLSLSDDLALELKNWHKKRRVEISKKVNKTKSITQYSDKFKKNDSNKFNILLKAFLDTGTINRAVLVSDSAITLRTIESQGKIIKAEVQGSRKIPYLIEISTSEKVLKHDCHDFKTKRVQNKKFCKHLAKLFLLLKERDEKGATTLLENIAKDINKWEFLI
;
A
#
# COMPACT_ATOMS: atom_id res chain seq x y z
N MET A 1 5.80 1.54 21.78
CA MET A 1 6.83 1.15 20.79
C MET A 1 6.41 -0.03 19.92
N ILE A 2 5.99 -1.18 20.49
CA ILE A 2 5.60 -2.37 19.68
C ILE A 2 4.47 -2.08 18.67
N LEU A 3 3.47 -1.27 19.05
CA LEU A 3 2.41 -0.84 18.14
C LEU A 3 2.95 -0.10 16.90
N TYR A 4 3.97 0.74 17.06
CA TYR A 4 4.59 1.46 15.95
C TYR A 4 5.40 0.52 15.05
N ILE A 5 6.11 -0.44 15.64
CA ILE A 5 6.79 -1.51 14.90
C ILE A 5 5.75 -2.29 14.08
N TRP A 6 4.62 -2.63 14.68
CA TRP A 6 3.52 -3.33 13.99
C TRP A 6 2.88 -2.50 12.89
N LYS A 7 2.75 -1.18 13.09
CA LYS A 7 2.31 -0.22 12.06
C LYS A 7 3.25 -0.18 10.85
N ILE A 8 4.53 -0.45 11.03
CA ILE A 8 5.50 -0.50 9.93
C ILE A 8 5.47 -1.87 9.24
N ILE A 9 5.38 -2.94 10.02
CA ILE A 9 5.42 -4.32 9.50
C ILE A 9 4.11 -4.68 8.77
N GLU A 10 2.97 -4.18 9.25
CA GLU A 10 1.62 -4.35 8.67
C GLU A 10 1.23 -5.82 8.44
N LEU A 11 1.68 -6.74 9.31
CA LEU A 11 1.31 -8.16 9.27
C LEU A 11 0.30 -8.51 10.37
N PRO A 12 -0.68 -9.39 10.11
CA PRO A 12 -1.61 -9.85 11.16
C PRO A 12 -0.91 -10.76 12.17
N TYR A 13 0.04 -11.57 11.70
CA TYR A 13 0.81 -12.50 12.51
C TYR A 13 2.26 -12.56 12.03
N ILE A 14 3.20 -12.80 12.94
CA ILE A 14 4.63 -12.94 12.61
C ILE A 14 5.29 -13.93 13.58
N SER A 15 6.25 -14.74 13.11
CA SER A 15 7.01 -15.60 14.02
C SER A 15 7.94 -14.76 14.91
N THR A 16 8.32 -15.28 16.07
CA THR A 16 9.28 -14.60 16.97
C THR A 16 10.62 -14.34 16.27
N SER A 17 11.12 -15.29 15.48
CA SER A 17 12.37 -15.15 14.73
C SER A 17 12.27 -14.06 13.66
N ASP A 18 11.17 -14.03 12.90
CA ASP A 18 10.98 -13.03 11.86
C ASP A 18 10.80 -11.63 12.46
N LEU A 19 10.08 -11.51 13.58
CA LEU A 19 9.92 -10.23 14.25
C LEU A 19 11.26 -9.71 14.78
N ALA A 20 12.08 -10.58 15.38
CA ALA A 20 13.42 -10.21 15.81
C ALA A 20 14.29 -9.79 14.62
N TYR A 21 14.25 -10.55 13.52
CA TYR A 21 14.97 -10.21 12.30
C TYR A 21 14.55 -8.84 11.76
N LYS A 22 13.24 -8.56 11.66
CA LYS A 22 12.74 -7.28 11.18
C LYS A 22 13.19 -6.12 12.06
N ILE A 23 13.05 -6.27 13.37
CA ILE A 23 13.46 -5.23 14.33
C ILE A 23 14.96 -4.92 14.21
N SER A 24 15.79 -5.94 14.05
CA SER A 24 17.25 -5.78 14.03
C SER A 24 17.84 -5.39 12.69
N PHE A 25 17.37 -6.01 11.60
CA PHE A 25 18.03 -5.91 10.30
C PHE A 25 17.22 -5.14 9.25
N GLU A 26 15.90 -5.04 9.40
CA GLU A 26 15.08 -4.19 8.50
C GLU A 26 14.86 -2.79 9.09
N LEU A 27 14.62 -2.71 10.40
CA LEU A 27 14.30 -1.47 11.09
C LEU A 27 15.49 -0.86 11.85
N PHE A 28 16.57 -1.63 12.03
CA PHE A 28 17.79 -1.21 12.75
C PHE A 28 17.51 -0.60 14.14
N LEU A 29 16.49 -1.10 14.85
CA LEU A 29 16.07 -0.55 16.14
C LEU A 29 16.86 -1.14 17.31
N PHE A 30 17.17 -2.44 17.24
CA PHE A 30 17.83 -3.18 18.32
C PHE A 30 18.83 -4.21 17.78
N SER A 31 19.86 -4.53 18.56
CA SER A 31 20.68 -5.72 18.30
C SER A 31 19.81 -6.99 18.33
N PRO A 32 20.23 -8.12 17.70
CA PRO A 32 19.44 -9.36 17.72
C PRO A 32 19.08 -9.86 19.12
N ASN A 33 19.98 -9.66 20.09
CA ASN A 33 19.76 -10.06 21.48
C ASN A 33 18.77 -9.13 22.18
N ASP A 34 18.88 -7.81 21.96
CA ASP A 34 17.97 -6.84 22.55
C ASP A 34 16.57 -6.91 21.92
N ALA A 35 16.48 -7.21 20.62
CA ALA A 35 15.21 -7.49 19.94
C ALA A 35 14.48 -8.67 20.58
N LYS A 36 15.19 -9.78 20.85
CA LYS A 36 14.62 -10.95 21.55
C LYS A 36 14.16 -10.61 22.97
N LYS A 37 14.96 -9.86 23.73
CA LYS A 37 14.58 -9.38 25.08
C LYS A 37 13.34 -8.49 25.03
N PHE A 38 13.30 -7.56 24.08
CA PHE A 38 12.17 -6.65 23.86
C PHE A 38 10.89 -7.42 23.52
N ILE A 39 10.96 -8.40 22.62
CA ILE A 39 9.81 -9.24 22.25
C ILE A 39 9.31 -10.03 23.46
N LYS A 40 10.21 -10.67 24.23
CA LYS A 40 9.84 -11.38 25.46
C LYS A 40 9.14 -10.47 26.47
N LYS A 41 9.65 -9.25 26.67
CA LYS A 41 9.02 -8.25 27.55
C LYS A 41 7.65 -7.81 27.04
N ALA A 42 7.48 -7.66 25.73
CA ALA A 42 6.20 -7.31 25.13
C ALA A 42 5.15 -8.43 25.28
N ILE A 43 5.56 -9.69 25.18
CA ILE A 43 4.71 -10.85 25.47
C ILE A 43 4.32 -10.86 26.95
N HIS A 44 5.32 -10.77 27.86
CA HIS A 44 5.09 -10.75 29.30
C HIS A 44 4.11 -9.65 29.73
N ASN A 45 4.21 -8.47 29.12
CA ASN A 45 3.34 -7.34 29.43
C ASN A 45 1.97 -7.41 28.72
N GLY A 46 1.64 -8.50 28.03
CA GLY A 46 0.36 -8.67 27.36
C GLY A 46 0.17 -7.80 26.10
N PHE A 47 1.23 -7.19 25.56
CA PHE A 47 1.14 -6.43 24.32
C PHE A 47 1.19 -7.32 23.07
N LEU A 48 1.82 -8.50 23.20
CA LEU A 48 1.86 -9.52 22.17
C LEU A 48 1.23 -10.82 22.67
N ILE A 49 0.39 -11.40 21.84
CA ILE A 49 -0.27 -12.68 22.11
C ILE A 49 0.39 -13.75 21.24
N VAL A 50 0.73 -14.88 21.87
CA VAL A 50 1.25 -16.07 21.19
C VAL A 50 0.05 -16.94 20.81
N GLY A 51 -0.22 -17.07 19.51
CA GLY A 51 -1.26 -17.95 18.97
C GLY A 51 -0.73 -19.32 18.57
N ASP A 52 -1.63 -20.14 18.04
CA ASP A 52 -1.31 -21.50 17.59
C ASP A 52 -0.20 -21.49 16.54
N ASN A 53 0.84 -22.31 16.75
CA ASN A 53 2.09 -22.37 15.98
C ASN A 53 3.15 -21.30 16.29
N ASN A 54 3.23 -20.79 17.52
CA ASN A 54 4.26 -19.81 17.96
C ASN A 54 4.24 -18.50 17.13
N LYS A 55 3.08 -18.15 16.56
CA LYS A 55 2.91 -16.89 15.84
C LYS A 55 2.47 -15.81 16.80
N LEU A 56 3.12 -14.66 16.70
CA LEU A 56 2.84 -13.46 17.49
C LEU A 56 1.81 -12.59 16.78
N SER A 57 0.86 -12.06 17.55
CA SER A 57 -0.08 -11.01 17.15
C SER A 57 -0.11 -9.90 18.20
N LEU A 58 -0.63 -8.73 17.84
CA LEU A 58 -0.97 -7.72 18.83
C LEU A 58 -2.11 -8.21 19.72
N SER A 59 -2.13 -7.76 20.98
CA SER A 59 -3.32 -7.87 21.82
C SER A 59 -4.53 -7.15 21.21
N ASP A 60 -5.73 -7.54 21.63
CA ASP A 60 -6.98 -6.99 21.07
C ASP A 60 -7.06 -5.48 21.16
N ASP A 61 -6.64 -4.89 22.28
CA ASP A 61 -6.61 -3.44 22.48
C ASP A 61 -5.68 -2.74 21.49
N LEU A 62 -4.46 -3.26 21.32
CA LEU A 62 -3.48 -2.69 20.38
C LEU A 62 -3.88 -2.93 18.92
N ALA A 63 -4.51 -4.06 18.62
CA ALA A 63 -5.07 -4.35 17.31
C ALA A 63 -6.23 -3.40 16.97
N LEU A 64 -7.09 -3.08 17.94
CA LEU A 64 -8.16 -2.10 17.81
C LEU A 64 -7.58 -0.69 17.59
N GLU A 65 -6.54 -0.31 18.34
CA GLU A 65 -5.85 0.96 18.17
C GLU A 65 -5.23 1.08 16.77
N LEU A 66 -4.58 0.02 16.28
CA LEU A 66 -4.03 -0.04 14.93
C LEU A 66 -5.11 0.13 13.86
N LYS A 67 -6.25 -0.57 14.00
CA LYS A 67 -7.42 -0.40 13.13
C LYS A 67 -7.94 1.04 13.12
N ASN A 68 -7.95 1.71 14.28
CA ASN A 68 -8.34 3.11 14.39
C ASN A 68 -7.34 4.05 13.68
N TRP A 69 -6.04 3.76 13.75
CA TRP A 69 -5.04 4.49 12.95
C TRP A 69 -5.25 4.30 11.45
N HIS A 70 -5.59 3.09 10.99
CA HIS A 70 -5.92 2.84 9.60
C HIS A 70 -7.18 3.61 9.16
N LYS A 71 -8.22 3.66 10.01
CA LYS A 71 -9.41 4.50 9.80
C LYS A 71 -9.03 5.98 9.67
N LYS A 72 -8.24 6.54 10.59
CA LYS A 72 -7.76 7.93 10.54
C LYS A 72 -6.98 8.20 9.25
N ARG A 73 -6.09 7.31 8.83
CA ARG A 73 -5.36 7.43 7.56
C ARG A 73 -6.28 7.48 6.35
N ARG A 74 -7.33 6.65 6.28
CA ARG A 74 -8.31 6.69 5.17
C ARG A 74 -9.01 8.05 5.10
N VAL A 75 -9.35 8.63 6.25
CA VAL A 75 -9.90 9.99 6.34
C VAL A 75 -8.87 11.03 5.88
N GLU A 76 -7.60 10.91 6.26
CA GLU A 76 -6.53 11.79 5.78
C GLU A 76 -6.30 11.71 4.28
N ILE A 77 -6.35 10.51 3.68
CA ILE A 77 -6.28 10.31 2.23
C ILE A 77 -7.43 11.07 1.56
N SER A 78 -8.67 10.89 2.04
CA SER A 78 -9.85 11.59 1.52
C SER A 78 -9.73 13.12 1.69
N LYS A 79 -9.26 13.61 2.85
CA LYS A 79 -9.03 15.04 3.11
C LYS A 79 -7.95 15.64 2.22
N LYS A 80 -6.82 14.94 1.99
CA LYS A 80 -5.76 15.40 1.09
C LYS A 80 -6.29 15.55 -0.34
N VAL A 81 -7.08 14.59 -0.81
CA VAL A 81 -7.74 14.64 -2.13
C VAL A 81 -8.70 15.84 -2.22
N ASN A 82 -9.47 16.13 -1.17
CA ASN A 82 -10.39 17.28 -1.15
C ASN A 82 -9.65 18.63 -1.07
N LYS A 83 -8.53 18.72 -0.34
CA LYS A 83 -7.69 19.93 -0.32
C LYS A 83 -7.03 20.20 -1.68
N THR A 84 -6.75 19.16 -2.46
CA THR A 84 -6.28 19.32 -3.86
C THR A 84 -7.37 19.93 -4.76
N LYS A 85 -8.66 19.70 -4.49
CA LYS A 85 -9.78 20.36 -5.20
C LYS A 85 -9.89 21.86 -4.89
N SER A 86 -9.70 22.25 -3.62
CA SER A 86 -9.75 23.67 -3.24
C SER A 86 -8.54 24.46 -3.77
N ILE A 87 -7.38 23.82 -3.91
CA ILE A 87 -6.20 24.43 -4.54
C ILE A 87 -6.38 24.58 -6.05
N THR A 88 -7.06 23.63 -6.71
CA THR A 88 -7.36 23.74 -8.15
C THR A 88 -8.38 24.83 -8.47
N GLN A 89 -9.31 25.14 -7.56
CA GLN A 89 -10.27 26.26 -7.72
C GLN A 89 -9.62 27.66 -7.66
N TYR A 90 -8.46 27.82 -7.01
CA TYR A 90 -7.74 29.11 -6.96
C TYR A 90 -6.67 29.26 -8.05
N SER A 91 -6.43 28.22 -8.86
CA SER A 91 -5.33 28.18 -9.83
C SER A 91 -5.77 28.19 -11.30
N ASP A 92 -6.84 28.91 -11.65
CA ASP A 92 -7.25 29.09 -13.05
C ASP A 92 -6.30 29.99 -13.88
N LYS A 93 -5.11 30.32 -13.35
CA LYS A 93 -4.08 31.12 -14.05
C LYS A 93 -2.79 30.39 -14.43
N PHE A 94 -2.62 29.09 -14.15
CA PHE A 94 -1.43 28.36 -14.57
C PHE A 94 -1.76 26.98 -15.17
N LYS A 95 -1.81 26.92 -16.51
CA LYS A 95 -1.91 25.70 -17.34
C LYS A 95 -0.65 24.81 -17.24
N LYS A 96 -0.28 24.34 -16.04
CA LYS A 96 0.87 23.44 -15.81
C LYS A 96 0.63 22.38 -14.72
N ASN A 97 -0.64 22.05 -14.42
CA ASN A 97 -1.02 21.48 -13.11
C ASN A 97 -1.43 19.98 -13.09
N ASP A 98 -1.62 19.31 -14.22
CA ASP A 98 -2.07 17.90 -14.24
C ASP A 98 -1.00 16.91 -13.74
N SER A 99 0.26 17.12 -14.12
CA SER A 99 1.42 16.34 -13.64
C SER A 99 1.58 16.38 -12.12
N ASN A 100 1.28 17.52 -11.50
CA ASN A 100 1.35 17.67 -10.05
C ASN A 100 0.21 16.90 -9.36
N LYS A 101 -0.99 16.94 -9.95
CA LYS A 101 -2.17 16.28 -9.43
C LYS A 101 -2.04 14.76 -9.44
N PHE A 102 -1.59 14.17 -10.55
CA PHE A 102 -1.30 12.73 -10.63
C PHE A 102 -0.33 12.30 -9.52
N ASN A 103 0.78 13.03 -9.37
CA ASN A 103 1.82 12.71 -8.39
C ASN A 103 1.29 12.81 -6.95
N ILE A 104 0.45 13.80 -6.65
CA ILE A 104 -0.20 13.94 -5.34
C ILE A 104 -1.11 12.74 -5.04
N LEU A 105 -1.94 12.34 -6.01
CA LEU A 105 -2.85 11.21 -5.86
C LEU A 105 -2.10 9.89 -5.70
N LEU A 106 -1.11 9.64 -6.55
CA LEU A 106 -0.29 8.43 -6.46
C LEU A 106 0.44 8.34 -5.12
N LYS A 107 1.03 9.45 -4.64
CA LYS A 107 1.67 9.53 -3.32
C LYS A 107 0.72 9.25 -2.15
N ALA A 108 -0.59 9.44 -2.31
CA ALA A 108 -1.54 9.12 -1.24
C ALA A 108 -1.62 7.60 -0.95
N PHE A 109 -1.35 6.77 -1.96
CA PHE A 109 -1.38 5.31 -1.87
C PHE A 109 -0.03 4.68 -1.53
N LEU A 110 1.03 5.47 -1.50
CA LEU A 110 2.41 4.99 -1.37
C LEU A 110 3.06 5.48 -0.07
N ASP A 111 4.07 4.74 0.38
CA ASP A 111 5.11 5.26 1.25
C ASP A 111 6.32 5.71 0.41
N THR A 112 7.17 6.55 0.99
CA THR A 112 8.32 7.13 0.29
C THR A 112 9.25 6.06 -0.29
N GLY A 113 9.49 4.98 0.44
CA GLY A 113 10.35 3.88 -0.01
C GLY A 113 9.75 3.09 -1.19
N THR A 114 8.43 3.03 -1.31
CA THR A 114 7.76 2.29 -2.39
C THR A 114 7.85 3.01 -3.72
N ILE A 115 7.84 4.35 -3.75
CA ILE A 115 8.07 5.12 -4.98
C ILE A 115 9.45 4.83 -5.54
N ASN A 116 10.48 4.90 -4.71
CA ASN A 116 11.86 4.64 -5.14
C ASN A 116 12.01 3.21 -5.70
N ARG A 117 11.40 2.23 -5.04
CA ARG A 117 11.38 0.83 -5.53
C ARG A 117 10.57 0.64 -6.82
N ALA A 118 9.56 1.47 -7.06
CA ALA A 118 8.73 1.39 -8.27
C ALA A 118 9.49 1.85 -9.51
N VAL A 119 10.31 2.90 -9.39
CA VAL A 119 11.16 3.40 -10.50
C VAL A 119 12.15 2.34 -10.97
N LEU A 120 12.62 1.47 -10.07
CA LEU A 120 13.52 0.35 -10.39
C LEU A 120 12.84 -0.81 -11.14
N VAL A 121 11.51 -0.83 -11.21
CA VAL A 121 10.78 -1.83 -12.01
C VAL A 121 10.86 -1.39 -13.47
N SER A 122 11.43 -2.25 -14.33
CA SER A 122 11.50 -1.98 -15.77
C SER A 122 10.10 -1.82 -16.38
N ASP A 123 9.96 -0.94 -17.38
CA ASP A 123 8.72 -0.80 -18.15
C ASP A 123 8.34 -2.13 -18.81
N SER A 124 9.34 -2.83 -19.36
CA SER A 124 9.18 -4.15 -19.98
C SER A 124 8.73 -5.25 -19.02
N ALA A 125 8.82 -5.02 -17.70
CA ALA A 125 8.32 -5.97 -16.72
C ALA A 125 6.79 -5.98 -16.65
N ILE A 126 6.10 -4.94 -17.13
CA ILE A 126 4.63 -4.86 -17.13
C ILE A 126 4.09 -5.07 -18.53
N THR A 127 3.25 -6.10 -18.69
CA THR A 127 2.52 -6.38 -19.92
C THR A 127 1.05 -6.03 -19.72
N LEU A 128 0.57 -4.99 -20.40
CA LEU A 128 -0.86 -4.64 -20.42
C LEU A 128 -1.60 -5.61 -21.35
N ARG A 129 -2.52 -6.39 -20.79
CA ARG A 129 -3.30 -7.40 -21.53
C ARG A 129 -4.60 -6.84 -22.08
N THR A 130 -5.29 -6.04 -21.28
CA THR A 130 -6.58 -5.46 -21.67
C THR A 130 -6.77 -4.10 -21.03
N ILE A 131 -7.16 -3.12 -21.85
CA ILE A 131 -7.75 -1.86 -21.41
C ILE A 131 -9.08 -1.80 -22.16
N GLU A 132 -10.17 -2.16 -21.51
CA GLU A 132 -11.48 -2.12 -22.16
C GLU A 132 -11.90 -0.68 -22.44
N SER A 133 -12.70 -0.50 -23.51
CA SER A 133 -13.25 0.81 -23.90
C SER A 133 -13.92 1.49 -22.69
N GLN A 134 -13.54 2.74 -22.44
CA GLN A 134 -13.90 3.58 -21.27
C GLN A 134 -13.12 3.30 -19.97
N GLY A 135 -12.06 2.49 -19.97
CA GLY A 135 -11.21 2.30 -18.79
C GLY A 135 -11.90 1.57 -17.63
N LYS A 136 -12.92 0.76 -17.96
CA LYS A 136 -13.71 0.03 -16.97
C LYS A 136 -12.93 -1.10 -16.32
N ILE A 137 -12.16 -1.83 -17.14
CA ILE A 137 -11.32 -2.95 -16.69
C ILE A 137 -9.92 -2.76 -17.25
N ILE A 138 -8.93 -2.79 -16.36
CA ILE A 138 -7.49 -2.83 -16.68
C ILE A 138 -6.95 -4.17 -16.19
N LYS A 139 -6.41 -4.96 -17.11
CA LYS A 139 -5.70 -6.21 -16.80
C LYS A 139 -4.25 -6.09 -17.24
N ALA A 140 -3.34 -6.38 -16.32
CA ALA A 140 -1.91 -6.37 -16.57
C ALA A 140 -1.23 -7.55 -15.89
N GLU A 141 -0.10 -7.97 -16.47
CA GLU A 141 0.83 -8.92 -15.88
C GLU A 141 2.11 -8.18 -15.50
N VAL A 142 2.71 -8.56 -14.37
CA VAL A 142 3.99 -8.01 -13.94
C VAL A 142 4.98 -9.12 -13.60
N GLN A 143 6.12 -9.08 -14.28
CA GLN A 143 7.27 -9.95 -14.00
C GLN A 143 7.87 -9.58 -12.65
N GLY A 144 8.29 -10.59 -11.89
CA GLY A 144 8.93 -10.36 -10.61
C GLY A 144 9.73 -11.57 -10.14
N SER A 145 9.73 -11.83 -8.83
CA SER A 145 10.56 -12.87 -8.23
C SER A 145 10.11 -14.32 -8.50
N ARG A 146 8.96 -14.53 -9.15
CA ARG A 146 8.41 -15.85 -9.44
C ARG A 146 8.46 -16.11 -10.94
N LYS A 147 8.54 -17.40 -11.30
CA LYS A 147 8.54 -17.86 -12.70
C LYS A 147 7.23 -17.52 -13.44
N ILE A 148 6.12 -17.44 -12.71
CA ILE A 148 4.81 -17.05 -13.24
C ILE A 148 4.62 -15.55 -12.96
N PRO A 149 4.18 -14.74 -13.95
CA PRO A 149 3.90 -13.33 -13.75
C PRO A 149 2.79 -13.12 -12.72
N TYR A 150 2.90 -12.06 -11.94
CA TYR A 150 1.83 -11.62 -11.05
C TYR A 150 0.72 -10.94 -11.87
N LEU A 151 -0.52 -11.09 -11.45
CA LEU A 151 -1.70 -10.52 -12.10
C LEU A 151 -2.13 -9.24 -11.41
N ILE A 152 -2.48 -8.23 -12.20
CA ILE A 152 -3.14 -7.01 -11.73
C ILE A 152 -4.45 -6.86 -12.49
N GLU A 153 -5.55 -6.72 -11.76
CA GLU A 153 -6.87 -6.42 -12.31
C GLU A 153 -7.46 -5.23 -11.56
N ILE A 154 -7.85 -4.20 -12.29
CA ILE A 154 -8.54 -3.01 -11.76
C ILE A 154 -9.87 -2.88 -12.47
N SER A 155 -10.96 -3.02 -11.73
CA SER A 155 -12.33 -2.86 -12.22
C SER A 155 -12.95 -1.64 -11.55
N THR A 156 -13.25 -0.61 -12.34
CA THR A 156 -13.92 0.61 -11.82
C THR A 156 -15.42 0.42 -11.66
N SER A 157 -16.04 -0.50 -12.41
CA SER A 157 -17.44 -0.87 -12.26
C SER A 157 -17.68 -1.64 -10.96
N GLU A 158 -16.83 -2.62 -10.67
CA GLU A 158 -16.91 -3.42 -9.44
C GLU A 158 -16.22 -2.73 -8.25
N LYS A 159 -15.43 -1.67 -8.50
CA LYS A 159 -14.55 -1.01 -7.52
C LYS A 159 -13.60 -2.00 -6.85
N VAL A 160 -12.96 -2.83 -7.66
CA VAL A 160 -12.06 -3.88 -7.21
C VAL A 160 -10.66 -3.66 -7.76
N LEU A 161 -9.66 -3.78 -6.88
CA LEU A 161 -8.25 -3.87 -7.25
C LEU A 161 -7.70 -5.21 -6.76
N LYS A 162 -7.46 -6.14 -7.68
CA LYS A 162 -6.85 -7.44 -7.40
C LYS A 162 -5.39 -7.41 -7.76
N HIS A 163 -4.55 -7.92 -6.86
CA HIS A 163 -3.15 -8.17 -7.16
C HIS A 163 -2.54 -9.23 -6.25
N ASP A 164 -1.70 -10.09 -6.82
CA ASP A 164 -1.24 -11.29 -6.15
C ASP A 164 0.27 -11.28 -5.78
N CYS A 165 0.97 -10.14 -5.88
CA CYS A 165 2.38 -10.13 -5.45
C CYS A 165 2.54 -10.20 -3.92
N HIS A 166 3.64 -10.79 -3.47
CA HIS A 166 3.88 -11.03 -2.04
C HIS A 166 3.81 -9.76 -1.17
N ASP A 167 4.42 -8.65 -1.60
CA ASP A 167 4.36 -7.35 -0.87
C ASP A 167 2.89 -6.90 -0.73
N PHE A 168 2.10 -7.03 -1.79
CA PHE A 168 0.69 -6.63 -1.78
C PHE A 168 -0.15 -7.52 -0.86
N LYS A 169 -0.06 -8.85 -1.05
CA LYS A 169 -0.79 -9.85 -0.25
C LYS A 169 -0.55 -9.69 1.25
N THR A 170 0.70 -9.49 1.63
CA THR A 170 1.10 -9.53 3.03
C THR A 170 0.98 -8.19 3.73
N LYS A 171 1.32 -7.07 3.06
CA LYS A 171 1.48 -5.77 3.72
C LYS A 171 0.55 -4.67 3.22
N ARG A 172 0.13 -4.71 1.95
CA ARG A 172 -0.52 -3.53 1.33
C ARG A 172 -2.03 -3.60 1.29
N VAL A 173 -2.58 -4.81 1.12
CA VAL A 173 -4.01 -5.04 0.95
C VAL A 173 -4.84 -4.49 2.13
N GLN A 174 -4.40 -4.76 3.37
CA GLN A 174 -5.13 -4.37 4.60
C GLN A 174 -5.31 -2.86 4.74
N ASN A 175 -4.34 -2.09 4.24
CA ASN A 175 -4.29 -0.64 4.36
C ASN A 175 -4.61 0.10 3.06
N LYS A 176 -5.12 -0.63 2.06
CA LYS A 176 -5.42 -0.12 0.71
C LYS A 176 -4.27 0.71 0.13
N LYS A 177 -3.04 0.23 0.36
CA LYS A 177 -1.81 0.82 -0.18
C LYS A 177 -1.43 0.12 -1.47
N PHE A 178 -0.60 0.78 -2.26
CA PHE A 178 -0.01 0.19 -3.45
C PHE A 178 1.35 -0.40 -3.14
N CYS A 179 1.68 -1.53 -3.79
CA CYS A 179 3.03 -2.05 -3.85
C CYS A 179 3.81 -1.37 -4.99
N LYS A 180 5.08 -1.73 -5.14
CA LYS A 180 5.93 -1.19 -6.23
C LYS A 180 5.40 -1.49 -7.63
N HIS A 181 4.72 -2.63 -7.84
CA HIS A 181 4.18 -3.00 -9.15
C HIS A 181 2.97 -2.15 -9.52
N LEU A 182 2.04 -1.94 -8.57
CA LEU A 182 0.89 -1.06 -8.79
C LEU A 182 1.34 0.38 -9.03
N ALA A 183 2.32 0.86 -8.26
CA ALA A 183 2.91 2.18 -8.50
C ALA A 183 3.48 2.29 -9.93
N LYS A 184 4.23 1.29 -10.38
CA LYS A 184 4.79 1.25 -11.73
C LYS A 184 3.70 1.19 -12.81
N LEU A 185 2.66 0.39 -12.61
CA LEU A 185 1.52 0.33 -13.51
C LEU A 185 0.88 1.71 -13.71
N PHE A 186 0.63 2.45 -12.62
CA PHE A 186 0.05 3.79 -12.73
C PHE A 186 0.99 4.78 -13.42
N LEU A 187 2.32 4.66 -13.25
CA LEU A 187 3.29 5.47 -14.00
C LEU A 187 3.21 5.17 -15.51
N LEU A 188 3.15 3.90 -15.91
CA LEU A 188 2.98 3.50 -17.31
C LEU A 188 1.63 3.94 -17.89
N LEU A 189 0.55 3.85 -17.12
CA LEU A 189 -0.75 4.35 -17.53
C LEU A 189 -0.71 5.87 -17.74
N LYS A 190 0.02 6.61 -16.90
CA LYS A 190 0.20 8.06 -17.06
C LYS A 190 0.91 8.40 -18.37
N GLU A 191 1.95 7.67 -18.73
CA GLU A 191 2.70 7.88 -19.98
C GLU A 191 1.83 7.66 -21.22
N ARG A 192 0.85 6.74 -21.15
CA ARG A 192 -0.08 6.45 -22.24
C ARG A 192 -1.28 7.41 -22.27
N ASP A 193 -1.90 7.65 -21.13
CA ASP A 193 -3.06 8.51 -20.92
C ASP A 193 -3.05 9.08 -19.51
N GLU A 194 -2.42 10.24 -19.35
CA GLU A 194 -2.32 10.94 -18.07
C GLU A 194 -3.70 11.27 -17.49
N LYS A 195 -4.67 11.64 -18.33
CA LYS A 195 -6.02 12.01 -17.88
C LYS A 195 -6.78 10.80 -17.35
N GLY A 196 -6.74 9.68 -18.09
CA GLY A 196 -7.34 8.41 -17.67
C GLY A 196 -6.71 7.87 -16.38
N ALA A 197 -5.38 7.86 -16.30
CA ALA A 197 -4.65 7.41 -15.11
C ALA A 197 -4.96 8.26 -13.86
N THR A 198 -5.00 9.59 -14.04
CA THR A 198 -5.37 10.53 -12.96
C THR A 198 -6.81 10.33 -12.52
N THR A 199 -7.74 10.17 -13.47
CA THR A 199 -9.17 9.95 -13.19
C THR A 199 -9.39 8.64 -12.43
N LEU A 200 -8.66 7.58 -12.79
CA LEU A 200 -8.70 6.31 -12.09
C LEU A 200 -8.22 6.44 -10.65
N LEU A 201 -7.06 7.09 -10.42
CA LEU A 201 -6.56 7.35 -9.07
C LEU A 201 -7.54 8.17 -8.23
N GLU A 202 -8.18 9.19 -8.84
CA GLU A 202 -9.21 9.96 -8.17
C GLU A 202 -10.43 9.12 -7.78
N ASN A 203 -10.88 8.24 -8.67
CA ASN A 203 -12.01 7.37 -8.42
C ASN A 203 -11.73 6.46 -7.21
N ILE A 204 -10.56 5.82 -7.21
CA ILE A 204 -10.09 4.98 -6.10
C ILE A 204 -9.98 5.81 -4.81
N ALA A 205 -9.43 7.02 -4.89
CA ALA A 205 -9.19 7.83 -3.69
C ALA A 205 -10.48 8.42 -3.08
N LYS A 206 -11.42 8.89 -3.91
CA LYS A 206 -12.72 9.45 -3.46
C LYS A 206 -13.58 8.40 -2.76
N ASP A 207 -13.63 7.20 -3.34
CA ASP A 207 -14.45 6.09 -2.85
C ASP A 207 -13.62 5.02 -2.15
N ILE A 208 -12.47 5.35 -1.55
CA ILE A 208 -11.53 4.37 -1.00
C ILE A 208 -12.16 3.38 0.00
N ASN A 209 -13.22 3.78 0.70
CA ASN A 209 -13.95 2.89 1.60
C ASN A 209 -14.82 1.87 0.87
N LYS A 210 -15.30 2.18 -0.34
CA LYS A 210 -16.10 1.30 -1.20
C LYS A 210 -15.24 0.44 -2.15
N TRP A 211 -13.97 0.79 -2.33
CA TRP A 211 -13.05 0.02 -3.16
C TRP A 211 -12.49 -1.19 -2.42
N GLU A 212 -12.67 -2.39 -2.95
CA GLU A 212 -12.13 -3.62 -2.36
C GLU A 212 -10.76 -3.94 -2.95
N PHE A 213 -9.80 -4.23 -2.07
CA PHE A 213 -8.44 -4.61 -2.42
C PHE A 213 -8.31 -6.10 -2.14
N LEU A 214 -8.08 -6.89 -3.19
CA LEU A 214 -8.17 -8.35 -3.16
C LEU A 214 -6.87 -8.99 -3.66
N ILE A 215 -6.65 -10.24 -3.26
CA ILE A 215 -5.45 -11.03 -3.52
C ILE A 215 -5.64 -11.93 -4.74
#